data_AF-A0A9D6GEM5-F1
#
_entry.id   AF-A0A9D6GEM5-F1
#
_cell.length_a   1.000
_cell.length_b   1.000
_cell.length_c   1.000
_cell.angle_alpha   90.00
_cell.angle_beta   90.00
_cell.angle_gamma   90.00
#
_symmetry.space_group_name_H-M   'P 1'
#
loop_
_entity.id
_entity.type
_entity.pdbx_description
1 polymer ?
#
loop_
_entity_poly.entity_id
_entity_poly.type
_entity_poly.pdbx_seq_one_letter_code
_entity_poly.pdbx_strand_id
1 'polypeptide(L)'
;TTGDTILRNVQPLFADFKFGGLSIAHNGNLTNAYQIRKELVQRGCIFQSTSDTETIIHLIAISEYGRVVDRLTDALSQIVGAYSLVAITQKKLIGVRDPCGVRPLVLGRLGDAWMLASETCALDIIGGKFVRDVEPGEIVVIDDKGLHSLKPFNKAPHRFCIFEYIYFARPDSVMEGRNVYEARKSIGAELARESHIPADVVVPVPDSGVPAAIGYSQQAGVPFEFGIVRNHYVGRTFIEPTDQIRHLGVRLKHNANAFGLKGKRVVLVDDSIVRGTTSMKIVDMVRNAGAKEVHMRISSPPTTHSCFYGIDTPQRDELLAAQYDVAAMARHINVDTLAFLSINVDTLAFLSIDGLYRALGEARRRGDLPQYCDACFTGEYPIPLVDHDKDPVQRQLSLLDERE
;
A
#
# COMPACT_ATOMS: atom_id res chain seq x y z
N THR A 1 -0.06 6.43 7.21
CA THR A 1 0.26 7.11 8.48
C THR A 1 -0.47 6.43 9.60
N THR A 2 0.09 6.47 10.81
CA THR A 2 -0.58 5.93 12.01
C THR A 2 -1.39 7.01 12.72
N GLY A 3 -2.44 6.60 13.42
CA GLY A 3 -3.29 7.45 14.26
C GLY A 3 -4.74 6.95 14.26
N ASP A 4 -5.53 7.45 15.19
CA ASP A 4 -6.97 7.18 15.26
C ASP A 4 -7.74 7.83 14.11
N THR A 5 -8.94 7.33 13.83
CA THR A 5 -9.84 7.95 12.83
C THR A 5 -10.56 9.15 13.44
N ILE A 6 -9.81 10.24 13.70
CA ILE A 6 -10.28 11.47 14.33
C ILE A 6 -9.92 12.70 13.51
N LEU A 7 -10.71 13.78 13.63
CA LEU A 7 -10.52 15.01 12.87
C LEU A 7 -9.12 15.63 13.09
N ARG A 8 -8.56 15.49 14.29
CA ARG A 8 -7.23 16.02 14.64
C ARG A 8 -6.08 15.35 13.89
N ASN A 9 -6.31 14.19 13.28
CA ASN A 9 -5.31 13.48 12.46
C ASN A 9 -5.42 13.81 10.97
N VAL A 10 -6.42 14.61 10.57
CA VAL A 10 -6.58 15.01 9.17
C VAL A 10 -5.49 16.01 8.80
N GLN A 11 -4.72 15.66 7.77
CA GLN A 11 -3.63 16.46 7.24
C GLN A 11 -4.11 17.40 6.12
N PRO A 12 -3.37 18.47 5.77
CA PRO A 12 -2.07 18.89 6.33
C PRO A 12 -2.15 19.36 7.79
N LEU A 13 -1.16 19.02 8.60
CA LEU A 13 -1.01 19.60 9.93
C LEU A 13 -0.30 20.95 9.81
N PHE A 14 -0.77 21.96 10.55
CA PHE A 14 -0.20 23.30 10.59
C PHE A 14 0.24 23.65 12.01
N ALA A 15 1.39 24.32 12.14
CA ALA A 15 1.82 24.94 13.38
C ALA A 15 2.53 26.27 13.10
N ASP A 16 2.49 27.16 14.09
CA ASP A 16 3.26 28.40 14.11
C ASP A 16 4.58 28.19 14.87
N PHE A 17 5.67 28.63 14.29
CA PHE A 17 7.02 28.44 14.81
C PHE A 17 7.73 29.78 14.99
N LYS A 18 8.89 29.79 15.65
CA LYS A 18 9.73 31.00 15.78
C LYS A 18 10.07 31.66 14.43
N PHE A 19 10.10 30.88 13.34
CA PHE A 19 10.38 31.36 11.98
C PHE A 19 9.12 31.63 11.14
N GLY A 20 7.93 31.49 11.72
CA GLY A 20 6.61 31.61 11.07
C GLY A 20 5.92 30.26 10.82
N GLY A 21 4.76 30.31 10.18
CA GLY A 21 3.92 29.14 9.94
C GLY A 21 4.47 28.13 8.95
N LEU A 22 4.26 26.84 9.23
CA LEU A 22 4.55 25.71 8.34
C LEU A 22 3.40 24.71 8.37
N SER A 23 3.00 24.24 7.18
CA SER A 23 2.08 23.11 7.02
C SER A 23 2.82 21.91 6.44
N ILE A 24 2.49 20.70 6.90
CA ILE A 24 3.11 19.45 6.46
C ILE A 24 2.07 18.37 6.19
N ALA A 25 2.27 17.64 5.10
CA ALA A 25 1.57 16.41 4.77
C ALA A 25 2.60 15.27 4.61
N HIS A 26 2.20 14.07 5.01
CA HIS A 26 3.04 12.90 5.17
C HIS A 26 2.33 11.66 4.63
N ASN A 27 2.98 10.99 3.69
CA ASN A 27 2.64 9.66 3.24
C ASN A 27 3.73 8.68 3.69
N GLY A 28 3.39 7.78 4.61
CA GLY A 28 4.34 6.85 5.20
C GLY A 28 3.95 6.43 6.60
N ASN A 29 4.93 5.95 7.35
CA ASN A 29 4.79 5.66 8.77
C ASN A 29 6.15 5.73 9.48
N LEU A 30 6.19 6.40 10.62
CA LEU A 30 7.37 6.47 11.49
C LEU A 30 7.37 5.30 12.48
N THR A 31 8.46 4.53 12.52
CA THR A 31 8.61 3.36 13.38
C THR A 31 9.16 3.68 14.76
N ASN A 32 9.56 4.93 15.02
CA ASN A 32 9.99 5.43 16.34
C ASN A 32 9.16 6.63 16.84
N ALA A 33 7.99 6.88 16.26
CA ALA A 33 7.15 8.02 16.63
C ALA A 33 6.68 7.97 18.09
N TYR A 34 6.40 6.78 18.63
CA TYR A 34 5.99 6.63 20.03
C TYR A 34 7.14 6.97 20.96
N GLN A 35 8.33 6.41 20.71
CA GLN A 35 9.53 6.74 21.48
C GLN A 35 9.76 8.26 21.51
N ILE A 36 9.79 8.91 20.35
CA ILE A 36 10.05 10.35 20.28
C ILE A 36 8.94 11.14 20.99
N ARG A 37 7.67 10.76 20.81
CA ARG A 37 6.55 11.41 21.51
C ARG A 37 6.75 11.34 23.03
N LYS A 38 7.13 10.18 23.57
CA LYS A 38 7.38 10.02 25.01
C LYS A 38 8.49 10.94 25.49
N GLU A 39 9.61 11.01 24.76
CA GLU A 39 10.73 11.89 25.07
C GLU A 39 10.35 13.38 25.03
N LEU A 40 9.55 13.78 24.03
CA LEU A 40 9.06 15.15 23.88
C LEU A 40 8.04 15.53 24.97
N VAL A 41 7.11 14.63 25.31
CA VAL A 41 6.13 14.85 26.38
C VAL A 41 6.82 14.98 27.74
N GLN A 42 7.85 14.18 28.01
CA GLN A 42 8.68 14.32 29.23
C GLN A 42 9.38 15.68 29.32
N ARG A 43 9.65 16.32 28.19
CA ARG A 43 10.20 17.69 28.09
C ARG A 43 9.13 18.78 28.13
N GLY A 44 7.86 18.42 28.30
CA GLY A 44 6.73 19.35 28.37
C GLY A 44 6.04 19.67 27.03
N CYS A 45 6.34 18.94 25.95
CA CYS A 45 5.61 19.11 24.69
C CYS A 45 4.19 18.52 24.79
N ILE A 46 3.21 19.23 24.25
CA ILE A 46 1.81 18.81 24.24
C ILE A 46 1.43 18.39 22.82
N PHE A 47 0.99 17.14 22.66
CA PHE A 47 0.47 16.61 21.40
C PHE A 47 -1.06 16.72 21.37
N GLN A 48 -1.60 17.21 20.27
CA GLN A 48 -3.03 17.38 20.05
C GLN A 48 -3.63 16.22 19.26
N SER A 49 -2.82 15.59 18.42
CA SER A 49 -3.17 14.50 17.53
C SER A 49 -2.55 13.17 17.98
N THR A 50 -2.90 12.11 17.27
CA THR A 50 -2.26 10.80 17.41
C THR A 50 -1.51 10.42 16.15
N SER A 51 -1.33 11.37 15.24
CA SER A 51 -0.52 11.21 14.03
C SER A 51 0.97 11.27 14.34
N ASP A 52 1.69 10.31 13.78
CA ASP A 52 3.16 10.33 13.68
C ASP A 52 3.72 11.62 13.05
N THR A 53 2.93 12.30 12.21
CA THR A 53 3.30 13.56 11.55
C THR A 53 3.50 14.70 12.56
N GLU A 54 2.76 14.71 13.68
CA GLU A 54 2.91 15.75 14.71
C GLU A 54 4.26 15.64 15.44
N THR A 55 4.85 14.44 15.50
CA THR A 55 6.21 14.25 16.03
C THR A 55 7.22 15.07 15.23
N ILE A 56 7.08 15.13 13.90
CA ILE A 56 7.94 15.94 13.02
C ILE A 56 7.77 17.43 13.34
N ILE A 57 6.53 17.89 13.57
CA ILE A 57 6.23 19.28 13.95
C ILE A 57 6.96 19.65 15.25
N HIS A 58 6.84 18.84 16.29
CA HIS A 58 7.52 19.13 17.55
C HIS A 58 9.05 19.14 17.42
N LEU A 59 9.63 18.20 16.67
CA LEU A 59 11.07 18.18 16.41
C LEU A 59 11.55 19.45 15.69
N ILE A 60 10.81 19.94 14.68
CA ILE A 60 11.10 21.21 14.00
C ILE A 60 11.05 22.39 14.99
N ALA A 61 10.09 22.38 15.91
CA ALA A 61 9.88 23.45 16.88
C ALA A 61 11.04 23.58 17.86
N ILE A 62 11.58 22.46 18.34
CA ILE A 62 12.68 22.45 19.31
C ILE A 62 14.07 22.58 18.69
N SER A 63 14.19 22.45 17.36
CA SER A 63 15.47 22.58 16.66
C SER A 63 16.10 23.97 16.88
N GLU A 64 17.42 24.05 16.99
CA GLU A 64 18.13 25.32 17.22
C GLU A 64 18.62 26.00 15.93
N TYR A 65 18.56 25.30 14.78
CA TYR A 65 19.05 25.81 13.50
C TYR A 65 18.31 27.08 13.04
N GLY A 66 18.99 27.94 12.28
CA GLY A 66 18.40 29.22 11.84
C GLY A 66 17.38 29.07 10.69
N ARG A 67 17.67 28.24 9.68
CA ARG A 67 16.85 28.13 8.46
C ARG A 67 15.83 27.00 8.59
N VAL A 68 14.63 27.20 8.03
CA VAL A 68 13.55 26.19 8.08
C VAL A 68 13.95 24.85 7.48
N VAL A 69 14.72 24.84 6.39
CA VAL A 69 15.20 23.61 5.75
C VAL A 69 16.20 22.86 6.63
N ASP A 70 17.05 23.58 7.38
CA ASP A 70 17.99 22.96 8.32
C ASP A 70 17.25 22.38 9.52
N ARG A 71 16.23 23.08 10.05
CA ARG A 71 15.37 22.58 11.14
C ARG A 71 14.60 21.33 10.73
N LEU A 72 14.07 21.32 9.51
CA LEU A 72 13.41 20.14 8.95
C LEU A 72 14.41 18.99 8.80
N THR A 73 15.59 19.25 8.23
CA THR A 73 16.64 18.24 8.08
C THR A 73 17.04 17.64 9.44
N ASP A 74 17.21 18.49 10.45
CA ASP A 74 17.51 18.11 11.83
C ASP A 74 16.43 17.20 12.44
N ALA A 75 15.16 17.61 12.30
CA ALA A 75 14.01 16.79 12.71
C ALA A 75 13.98 15.43 12.00
N LEU A 76 14.19 15.41 10.69
CA LEU A 76 14.16 14.19 9.89
C LEU A 76 15.34 13.26 10.16
N SER A 77 16.44 13.76 10.73
CA SER A 77 17.58 12.94 11.14
C SER A 77 17.32 12.10 12.40
N GLN A 78 16.31 12.48 13.18
CA GLN A 78 15.93 11.83 14.45
C GLN A 78 14.81 10.79 14.28
N ILE A 79 14.07 10.83 13.17
CA ILE A 79 13.00 9.87 12.89
C ILE A 79 13.52 8.63 12.18
N VAL A 80 12.85 7.51 12.41
CA VAL A 80 13.08 6.23 11.74
C VAL A 80 11.75 5.80 11.15
N GLY A 81 11.75 5.36 9.89
CA GLY A 81 10.55 4.90 9.19
C GLY A 81 10.54 5.29 7.73
N ALA A 82 9.44 4.98 7.06
CA ALA A 82 9.20 5.33 5.67
C ALA A 82 8.41 6.63 5.58
N TYR A 83 8.81 7.55 4.72
CA TYR A 83 8.10 8.82 4.56
C TYR A 83 8.35 9.46 3.19
N SER A 84 7.28 9.98 2.62
CA SER A 84 7.28 11.02 1.60
C SER A 84 6.51 12.20 2.16
N LEU A 85 7.17 13.36 2.23
CA LEU A 85 6.65 14.55 2.89
C LEU A 85 6.52 15.67 1.87
N VAL A 86 5.46 16.45 2.01
CA VAL A 86 5.34 17.78 1.39
C VAL A 86 5.09 18.79 2.50
N ALA A 87 5.92 19.82 2.56
CA ALA A 87 5.76 20.92 3.49
C ALA A 87 5.69 22.24 2.74
N ILE A 88 4.86 23.16 3.22
CA ILE A 88 4.76 24.51 2.68
C ILE A 88 4.99 25.53 3.79
N THR A 89 5.75 26.56 3.45
CA THR A 89 5.94 27.78 4.23
C THR A 89 5.53 28.96 3.37
N GLN A 90 5.54 30.16 3.92
CA GLN A 90 5.21 31.35 3.14
C GLN A 90 6.12 31.61 1.92
N LYS A 91 7.33 31.02 1.88
CA LYS A 91 8.32 31.25 0.81
C LYS A 91 8.78 30.00 0.08
N LYS A 92 8.40 28.80 0.53
CA LYS A 92 8.97 27.54 0.05
C LYS A 92 7.93 26.43 0.00
N LEU A 93 7.94 25.68 -1.09
CA LEU A 93 7.38 24.34 -1.17
C LEU A 93 8.56 23.35 -1.04
N ILE A 94 8.44 22.38 -0.14
CA ILE A 94 9.49 21.43 0.19
C ILE A 94 8.94 20.03 0.00
N GLY A 95 9.64 19.19 -0.76
CA GLY A 95 9.37 17.76 -0.88
C GLY A 95 10.52 16.97 -0.27
N VAL A 96 10.22 15.91 0.46
CA VAL A 96 11.25 15.04 1.05
C VAL A 96 10.88 13.59 0.89
N ARG A 97 11.88 12.75 0.59
CA ARG A 97 11.73 11.30 0.57
C ARG A 97 12.72 10.64 1.51
N ASP A 98 12.29 9.60 2.23
CA ASP A 98 13.13 8.88 3.18
C ASP A 98 14.39 8.27 2.51
N PRO A 99 15.48 8.03 3.26
CA PRO A 99 16.73 7.52 2.70
C PRO A 99 16.63 6.18 1.97
N CYS A 100 15.63 5.35 2.30
CA CYS A 100 15.38 4.08 1.62
C CYS A 100 14.41 4.22 0.44
N GLY A 101 13.76 5.38 0.27
CA GLY A 101 12.83 5.64 -0.83
C GLY A 101 11.59 4.77 -0.82
N VAL A 102 11.09 4.36 0.35
CA VAL A 102 10.04 3.33 0.45
C VAL A 102 8.72 3.80 -0.16
N ARG A 103 8.30 5.04 0.12
CA ARG A 103 7.09 5.64 -0.45
C ARG A 103 7.40 6.47 -1.69
N PRO A 104 6.49 6.54 -2.68
CA PRO A 104 6.72 7.30 -3.90
C PRO A 104 6.52 8.80 -3.66
N LEU A 105 7.35 9.61 -4.34
CA LEU A 105 7.20 11.05 -4.46
C LEU A 105 7.77 11.47 -5.81
N VAL A 106 6.95 12.13 -6.63
CA VAL A 106 7.32 12.56 -7.98
C VAL A 106 7.34 14.08 -8.08
N LEU A 107 8.28 14.58 -8.89
CA LEU A 107 8.40 15.98 -9.27
C LEU A 107 7.80 16.18 -10.67
N GLY A 108 6.91 17.15 -10.77
CA GLY A 108 6.27 17.55 -12.02
C GLY A 108 6.38 19.04 -12.29
N ARG A 109 5.94 19.44 -13.49
CA ARG A 109 5.89 20.85 -13.91
C ARG A 109 4.62 21.17 -14.70
N LEU A 110 3.94 22.26 -14.37
CA LEU A 110 2.81 22.81 -15.12
C LEU A 110 3.17 24.24 -15.56
N GLY A 111 3.48 24.43 -16.84
CA GLY A 111 4.07 25.68 -17.33
C GLY A 111 5.40 25.96 -16.62
N ASP A 112 5.46 27.02 -15.83
CA ASP A 112 6.62 27.37 -15.00
C ASP A 112 6.49 26.96 -13.52
N ALA A 113 5.34 26.43 -13.11
CA ALA A 113 5.11 25.98 -11.74
C ALA A 113 5.63 24.56 -11.52
N TRP A 114 6.36 24.36 -10.42
CA TRP A 114 6.75 23.04 -9.94
C TRP A 114 5.65 22.39 -9.11
N MET A 115 5.55 21.07 -9.18
CA MET A 115 4.54 20.28 -8.49
C MET A 115 5.16 19.04 -7.84
N LEU A 116 4.58 18.63 -6.72
CA LEU A 116 4.93 17.39 -6.03
C LEU A 116 3.66 16.56 -5.85
N ALA A 117 3.77 15.25 -6.06
CA ALA A 117 2.67 14.31 -5.87
C ALA A 117 3.22 12.94 -5.47
N SER A 118 2.42 12.11 -4.80
CA SER A 118 2.80 10.71 -4.57
C SER A 118 2.86 9.91 -5.88
N GLU A 119 2.01 10.21 -6.86
CA GLU A 119 1.95 9.49 -8.14
C GLU A 119 1.84 10.43 -9.34
N THR A 120 2.35 10.02 -10.51
CA THR A 120 2.31 10.84 -11.74
C THR A 120 0.90 11.10 -12.23
N CYS A 121 -0.03 10.19 -11.95
CA CYS A 121 -1.40 10.28 -12.39
C CYS A 121 -2.13 11.54 -11.86
N ALA A 122 -1.64 12.13 -10.76
CA ALA A 122 -2.10 13.42 -10.25
C ALA A 122 -1.60 14.60 -11.10
N LEU A 123 -0.38 14.50 -11.66
CA LEU A 123 0.17 15.48 -12.58
C LEU A 123 -0.61 15.45 -13.90
N ASP A 124 -0.88 14.25 -14.42
CA ASP A 124 -1.54 14.06 -15.73
C ASP A 124 -2.95 14.66 -15.75
N ILE A 125 -3.73 14.49 -14.67
CA ILE A 125 -5.11 15.00 -14.57
C ILE A 125 -5.18 16.52 -14.76
N ILE A 126 -4.16 17.25 -14.31
CA ILE A 126 -4.12 18.72 -14.37
C ILE A 126 -3.29 19.24 -15.55
N GLY A 127 -2.87 18.37 -16.47
CA GLY A 127 -2.05 18.72 -17.63
C GLY A 127 -0.58 18.99 -17.28
N GLY A 128 -0.13 18.54 -16.11
CA GLY A 128 1.26 18.61 -15.68
C GLY A 128 2.15 17.61 -16.42
N LYS A 129 3.43 17.93 -16.55
CA LYS A 129 4.45 17.05 -17.10
C LYS A 129 5.25 16.42 -15.97
N PHE A 130 5.38 15.09 -15.98
CA PHE A 130 6.34 14.38 -15.15
C PHE A 130 7.77 14.81 -15.50
N VAL A 131 8.60 15.05 -14.48
CA VAL A 131 10.01 15.41 -14.64
C VAL A 131 10.91 14.27 -14.19
N ARG A 132 10.75 13.81 -12.94
CA ARG A 132 11.45 12.65 -12.36
C ARG A 132 10.86 12.27 -11.01
N ASP A 133 11.19 11.08 -10.51
CA ASP A 133 11.03 10.75 -9.10
C ASP A 133 11.95 11.63 -8.23
N VAL A 134 11.50 11.96 -7.02
CA VAL A 134 12.35 12.51 -5.95
C VAL A 134 13.22 11.36 -5.44
N GLU A 135 14.53 11.56 -5.39
CA GLU A 135 15.49 10.51 -5.06
C GLU A 135 15.41 10.11 -3.58
N PRO A 136 15.76 8.85 -3.22
CA PRO A 136 15.86 8.44 -1.82
C PRO A 136 16.80 9.36 -1.03
N GLY A 137 16.31 9.89 0.10
CA GLY A 137 17.05 10.83 0.94
C GLY A 137 17.22 12.24 0.36
N GLU A 138 16.48 12.59 -0.70
CA GLU A 138 16.49 13.92 -1.28
C GLU A 138 15.48 14.85 -0.58
N ILE A 139 15.90 16.10 -0.36
CA ILE A 139 15.06 17.24 -0.04
C ILE A 139 15.05 18.15 -1.28
N VAL A 140 13.90 18.26 -1.93
CA VAL A 140 13.66 19.25 -2.99
C VAL A 140 13.03 20.51 -2.38
N VAL A 141 13.63 21.66 -2.64
CA VAL A 141 13.16 22.97 -2.17
C VAL A 141 12.83 23.83 -3.38
N ILE A 142 11.59 24.27 -3.47
CA ILE A 142 11.09 25.15 -4.52
C ILE A 142 10.82 26.51 -3.90
N ASP A 143 11.51 27.54 -4.38
CA ASP A 143 11.31 28.93 -3.97
C ASP A 143 11.35 29.90 -5.17
N ASP A 144 11.41 31.21 -4.89
CA ASP A 144 11.47 32.27 -5.89
C ASP A 144 12.70 32.20 -6.80
N LYS A 145 13.74 31.46 -6.40
CA LYS A 145 14.94 31.20 -7.21
C LYS A 145 14.85 29.92 -8.01
N GLY A 146 13.77 29.16 -7.89
CA GLY A 146 13.53 27.91 -8.59
C GLY A 146 13.68 26.66 -7.72
N LEU A 147 14.06 25.55 -8.34
CA LEU A 147 14.22 24.25 -7.70
C LEU A 147 15.66 24.04 -7.23
N HIS A 148 15.81 23.66 -5.97
CA HIS A 148 17.07 23.26 -5.34
C HIS A 148 16.95 21.83 -4.82
N SER A 149 18.01 21.04 -4.90
CA SER A 149 18.07 19.66 -4.41
C SER A 149 19.18 19.53 -3.37
N LEU A 150 18.85 18.95 -2.22
CA LEU A 150 19.78 18.66 -1.13
C LEU A 150 19.71 17.17 -0.79
N LYS A 151 20.84 16.56 -0.45
CA LYS A 151 20.92 15.16 0.02
C LYS A 151 21.68 15.11 1.34
N PRO A 152 21.06 15.56 2.46
CA PRO A 152 21.75 15.73 3.73
C PRO A 152 21.90 14.41 4.51
N PHE A 153 21.18 13.36 4.13
CA PHE A 153 21.17 12.10 4.86
C PHE A 153 22.27 11.15 4.37
N ASN A 154 22.66 10.22 5.24
CA ASN A 154 23.53 9.12 4.84
C ASN A 154 22.85 8.26 3.77
N LYS A 155 23.65 7.79 2.80
CA LYS A 155 23.15 6.87 1.77
C LYS A 155 22.64 5.59 2.44
N ALA A 156 21.41 5.21 2.12
CA ALA A 156 20.84 3.91 2.47
C ALA A 156 20.53 3.11 1.20
N PRO A 157 20.42 1.78 1.28
CA PRO A 157 19.94 0.98 0.17
C PRO A 157 18.54 1.41 -0.26
N HIS A 158 18.35 1.61 -1.56
CA HIS A 158 17.03 1.88 -2.12
C HIS A 158 16.14 0.63 -2.00
N ARG A 159 14.97 0.78 -1.36
CA ARG A 159 14.03 -0.30 -1.00
C ARG A 159 12.59 0.16 -1.25
N PHE A 160 12.28 0.56 -2.48
CA PHE A 160 10.93 0.98 -2.89
C PHE A 160 9.86 -0.06 -2.53
N CYS A 161 8.68 0.36 -2.10
CA CYS A 161 7.60 -0.55 -1.73
C CYS A 161 7.08 -1.32 -2.95
N ILE A 162 7.34 -2.63 -2.99
CA ILE A 162 6.91 -3.49 -4.12
C ILE A 162 5.38 -3.58 -4.23
N PHE A 163 4.67 -3.34 -3.11
CA PHE A 163 3.21 -3.41 -3.03
C PHE A 163 2.51 -2.26 -3.79
N GLU A 164 3.23 -1.18 -4.08
CA GLU A 164 2.74 -0.10 -4.98
C GLU A 164 2.45 -0.68 -6.38
N TYR A 165 3.35 -1.52 -6.90
CA TYR A 165 3.15 -2.18 -8.19
C TYR A 165 2.06 -3.25 -8.15
N ILE A 166 1.91 -3.96 -7.03
CA ILE A 166 0.93 -5.05 -6.92
C ILE A 166 -0.50 -4.49 -6.86
N TYR A 167 -0.73 -3.49 -6.01
CA TYR A 167 -2.09 -3.10 -5.62
C TYR A 167 -2.30 -1.59 -5.49
N PHE A 168 -1.42 -0.89 -4.79
CA PHE A 168 -1.77 0.41 -4.20
C PHE A 168 -1.82 1.55 -5.23
N ALA A 169 -0.81 1.64 -6.09
CA ALA A 169 -0.72 2.71 -7.09
C ALA A 169 -1.80 2.59 -8.18
N ARG A 170 -2.15 3.71 -8.82
CA ARG A 170 -3.07 3.68 -9.96
C ARG A 170 -2.37 3.09 -11.20
N PRO A 171 -3.02 2.26 -12.04
CA PRO A 171 -2.37 1.61 -13.18
C PRO A 171 -1.76 2.56 -14.23
N ASP A 172 -2.30 3.76 -14.37
CA ASP A 172 -1.79 4.82 -15.26
C ASP A 172 -0.61 5.62 -14.67
N SER A 173 -0.23 5.35 -13.42
CA SER A 173 0.95 5.96 -12.80
C SER A 173 2.26 5.36 -13.34
N VAL A 174 3.31 6.18 -13.34
CA VAL A 174 4.72 5.79 -13.51
C VAL A 174 5.45 6.07 -12.20
N MET A 175 6.17 5.08 -11.68
CA MET A 175 6.97 5.22 -10.45
C MET A 175 8.29 4.51 -10.67
N GLU A 176 9.41 5.09 -10.20
CA GLU A 176 10.74 4.50 -10.38
C GLU A 176 11.02 4.07 -11.84
N GLY A 177 10.58 4.90 -12.79
CA GLY A 177 10.71 4.62 -14.23
C GLY A 177 9.85 3.49 -14.78
N ARG A 178 8.88 2.95 -14.02
CA ARG A 178 8.01 1.84 -14.44
C ARG A 178 6.55 2.23 -14.45
N ASN A 179 5.87 1.92 -15.55
CA ASN A 179 4.41 2.03 -15.61
C ASN A 179 3.74 0.91 -14.81
N VAL A 180 2.80 1.26 -13.95
CA VAL A 180 2.14 0.33 -13.01
C VAL A 180 1.28 -0.69 -13.75
N TYR A 181 0.55 -0.31 -14.80
CA TYR A 181 -0.25 -1.23 -15.60
C TYR A 181 0.60 -2.32 -16.25
N GLU A 182 1.70 -1.95 -16.90
CA GLU A 182 2.62 -2.90 -17.54
C GLU A 182 3.32 -3.80 -16.52
N ALA A 183 3.64 -3.28 -15.33
CA ALA A 183 4.16 -4.07 -14.23
C ALA A 183 3.15 -5.15 -13.80
N ARG A 184 1.88 -4.78 -13.53
CA ARG A 184 0.83 -5.75 -13.14
C ARG A 184 0.53 -6.77 -14.23
N LYS A 185 0.55 -6.36 -15.49
CA LYS A 185 0.37 -7.26 -16.63
C LYS A 185 1.53 -8.27 -16.71
N SER A 186 2.76 -7.82 -16.48
CA SER A 186 3.94 -8.70 -16.42
C SER A 186 3.87 -9.67 -15.23
N ILE A 187 3.39 -9.23 -14.08
CA ILE A 187 3.12 -10.06 -12.89
C ILE A 187 2.11 -11.17 -13.23
N GLY A 188 1.02 -10.82 -13.90
CA GLY A 188 0.02 -11.79 -14.37
C GLY A 188 0.59 -12.81 -15.35
N ALA A 189 1.43 -12.37 -16.29
CA ALA A 189 2.11 -13.27 -17.22
C ALA A 189 3.05 -14.24 -16.47
N GLU A 190 3.84 -13.76 -15.52
CA GLU A 190 4.70 -14.65 -14.73
C GLU A 190 3.89 -15.65 -13.89
N LEU A 191 2.76 -15.22 -13.32
CA LEU A 191 1.86 -16.10 -12.59
C LEU A 191 1.33 -17.24 -13.49
N ALA A 192 1.03 -16.95 -14.77
CA ALA A 192 0.68 -17.98 -15.73
C ALA A 192 1.85 -18.93 -16.01
N ARG A 193 3.09 -18.44 -16.14
CA ARG A 193 4.26 -19.32 -16.34
C ARG A 193 4.48 -20.28 -15.19
N GLU A 194 4.28 -19.83 -13.96
CA GLU A 194 4.50 -20.64 -12.76
C GLU A 194 3.35 -21.61 -12.46
N SER A 195 2.12 -21.23 -12.79
CA SER A 195 0.92 -21.89 -12.25
C SER A 195 -0.23 -22.06 -13.26
N HIS A 196 0.08 -22.12 -14.54
CA HIS A 196 -0.90 -22.41 -15.59
C HIS A 196 -1.70 -23.67 -15.28
N ILE A 197 -3.00 -23.63 -15.56
CA ILE A 197 -3.89 -24.79 -15.52
C ILE A 197 -4.87 -24.73 -16.71
N PRO A 198 -5.23 -25.87 -17.33
CA PRO A 198 -6.23 -25.89 -18.38
C PRO A 198 -7.59 -25.39 -17.87
N ALA A 199 -8.06 -24.28 -18.43
CA ALA A 199 -9.31 -23.64 -18.08
C ALA A 199 -9.98 -23.06 -19.32
N ASP A 200 -11.25 -22.68 -19.19
CA ASP A 200 -12.05 -22.18 -20.32
C ASP A 200 -12.08 -20.64 -20.36
N VAL A 201 -11.83 -19.98 -19.22
CA VAL A 201 -11.89 -18.52 -19.09
C VAL A 201 -11.03 -17.99 -17.94
N VAL A 202 -10.40 -16.84 -18.13
CA VAL A 202 -9.76 -16.03 -17.09
C VAL A 202 -10.69 -14.90 -16.70
N VAL A 203 -10.96 -14.75 -15.41
CA VAL A 203 -11.84 -13.73 -14.84
C VAL A 203 -11.08 -12.94 -13.79
N PRO A 204 -11.04 -11.60 -13.87
CA PRO A 204 -10.44 -10.78 -12.82
C PRO A 204 -11.38 -10.62 -11.63
N VAL A 205 -10.82 -10.41 -10.45
CA VAL A 205 -11.49 -9.69 -9.36
C VAL A 205 -11.34 -8.18 -9.61
N PRO A 206 -12.43 -7.46 -9.93
CA PRO A 206 -12.32 -6.04 -10.26
C PRO A 206 -12.25 -5.15 -9.02
N ASP A 207 -11.54 -4.03 -9.06
CA ASP A 207 -10.83 -3.49 -10.25
C ASP A 207 -9.33 -3.83 -10.28
N SER A 208 -8.75 -4.16 -9.13
CA SER A 208 -7.30 -4.25 -8.94
C SER A 208 -6.65 -5.45 -9.65
N GLY A 209 -7.34 -6.59 -9.71
CA GLY A 209 -6.87 -7.81 -10.40
C GLY A 209 -6.92 -7.74 -11.92
N VAL A 210 -7.53 -6.70 -12.52
CA VAL A 210 -7.78 -6.63 -13.98
C VAL A 210 -6.49 -6.68 -14.82
N PRO A 211 -5.45 -5.86 -14.58
CA PRO A 211 -4.25 -5.90 -15.41
C PRO A 211 -3.50 -7.24 -15.30
N ALA A 212 -3.43 -7.82 -14.10
CA ALA A 212 -2.83 -9.14 -13.88
C ALA A 212 -3.61 -10.25 -14.60
N ALA A 213 -4.94 -10.22 -14.58
CA ALA A 213 -5.76 -11.17 -15.31
C ALA A 213 -5.56 -11.08 -16.84
N ILE A 214 -5.42 -9.85 -17.37
CA ILE A 214 -5.09 -9.63 -18.79
C ILE A 214 -3.73 -10.26 -19.11
N GLY A 215 -2.72 -10.03 -18.27
CA GLY A 215 -1.38 -10.62 -18.44
C GLY A 215 -1.39 -12.15 -18.38
N TYR A 216 -2.11 -12.71 -17.40
CA TYR A 216 -2.27 -14.15 -17.25
C TYR A 216 -2.94 -14.77 -18.49
N SER A 217 -4.06 -14.19 -18.93
CA SER A 217 -4.81 -14.63 -20.11
C SER A 217 -3.94 -14.66 -21.37
N GLN A 218 -3.21 -13.57 -21.64
CA GLN A 218 -2.35 -13.47 -22.82
C GLN A 218 -1.21 -14.48 -22.78
N GLN A 219 -0.59 -14.71 -21.62
CA GLN A 219 0.49 -15.68 -21.48
C GLN A 219 0.00 -17.13 -21.50
N ALA A 220 -1.19 -17.41 -20.97
CA ALA A 220 -1.79 -18.74 -20.91
C ALA A 220 -2.52 -19.13 -22.20
N GLY A 221 -2.85 -18.17 -23.08
CA GLY A 221 -3.68 -18.41 -24.25
C GLY A 221 -5.15 -18.76 -23.92
N VAL A 222 -5.63 -18.35 -22.74
CA VAL A 222 -7.01 -18.60 -22.27
C VAL A 222 -7.81 -17.30 -22.39
N PRO A 223 -9.03 -17.30 -22.96
CA PRO A 223 -9.84 -16.08 -23.13
C PRO A 223 -10.08 -15.32 -21.81
N PHE A 224 -9.96 -14.00 -21.85
CA PHE A 224 -10.31 -13.10 -20.75
C PHE A 224 -11.79 -12.69 -20.85
N GLU A 225 -12.53 -12.74 -19.74
CA GLU A 225 -13.92 -12.31 -19.68
C GLU A 225 -14.23 -11.55 -18.39
N PHE A 226 -15.18 -10.61 -18.47
CA PHE A 226 -15.80 -10.00 -17.30
C PHE A 226 -16.86 -10.93 -16.70
N GLY A 227 -16.39 -11.98 -16.02
CA GLY A 227 -17.23 -12.89 -15.24
C GLY A 227 -17.72 -12.28 -13.92
N ILE A 228 -17.06 -11.24 -13.41
CA ILE A 228 -17.47 -10.45 -12.26
C ILE A 228 -17.54 -8.99 -12.68
N VAL A 229 -18.61 -8.31 -12.29
CA VAL A 229 -18.85 -6.89 -12.55
C VAL A 229 -18.90 -6.14 -11.22
N ARG A 230 -18.08 -5.11 -11.08
CA ARG A 230 -18.12 -4.19 -9.94
C ARG A 230 -19.34 -3.26 -10.08
N ASN A 231 -20.09 -3.10 -9.01
CA ASN A 231 -21.16 -2.12 -8.95
C ASN A 231 -20.58 -0.73 -8.63
N HIS A 232 -20.66 0.19 -9.60
CA HIS A 232 -20.12 1.55 -9.47
C HIS A 232 -20.94 2.45 -8.53
N TYR A 233 -22.14 2.04 -8.13
CA TYR A 233 -23.08 2.86 -7.34
C TYR A 233 -23.10 2.50 -5.85
N VAL A 234 -22.23 1.59 -5.41
CA VAL A 234 -22.13 1.23 -3.98
C VAL A 234 -21.15 2.17 -3.28
N GLY A 235 -21.70 3.22 -2.67
CA GLY A 235 -21.02 4.06 -1.69
C GLY A 235 -21.13 3.50 -0.27
N ARG A 236 -20.65 4.26 0.72
CA ARG A 236 -21.00 4.02 2.13
C ARG A 236 -22.50 4.30 2.28
N THR A 237 -23.31 3.27 2.41
CA THR A 237 -24.75 3.45 2.69
C THR A 237 -24.91 3.97 4.12
N PHE A 238 -25.48 5.16 4.28
CA PHE A 238 -25.76 5.81 5.58
C PHE A 238 -26.86 5.08 6.38
N ILE A 239 -27.58 4.17 5.73
CA ILE A 239 -28.59 3.30 6.32
C ILE A 239 -28.00 1.89 6.28
N GLU A 240 -27.40 1.45 7.38
CA GLU A 240 -27.13 0.02 7.61
C GLU A 240 -28.43 -0.62 8.12
N PRO A 241 -29.11 -1.47 7.34
CA PRO A 241 -30.20 -2.26 7.89
C PRO A 241 -29.60 -3.46 8.66
N THR A 242 -30.34 -3.95 9.65
CA THR A 242 -30.06 -5.04 10.63
C THR A 242 -29.00 -6.09 10.27
N ASP A 243 -28.37 -6.73 11.27
CA ASP A 243 -27.27 -7.72 11.13
C ASP A 243 -27.43 -8.77 10.01
N GLN A 244 -28.67 -9.14 9.64
CA GLN A 244 -28.97 -10.01 8.50
C GLN A 244 -28.47 -9.48 7.14
N ILE A 245 -28.37 -8.16 6.95
CA ILE A 245 -27.94 -7.54 5.69
C ILE A 245 -26.43 -7.25 5.65
N ARG A 246 -25.74 -7.35 6.79
CA ARG A 246 -24.27 -7.20 6.87
C ARG A 246 -23.53 -8.27 6.04
N HIS A 247 -24.14 -9.45 5.89
CA HIS A 247 -23.63 -10.54 5.05
C HIS A 247 -23.74 -10.27 3.53
N LEU A 248 -24.56 -9.31 3.09
CA LEU A 248 -24.73 -8.94 1.67
C LEU A 248 -23.61 -8.05 1.11
N GLY A 249 -22.66 -7.59 1.94
CA GLY A 249 -21.68 -6.55 1.56
C GLY A 249 -20.88 -6.80 0.27
N VAL A 250 -20.41 -8.03 0.02
CA VAL A 250 -19.69 -8.36 -1.24
C VAL A 250 -20.65 -8.46 -2.42
N ARG A 251 -21.86 -9.03 -2.23
CA ARG A 251 -22.89 -9.09 -3.28
C ARG A 251 -23.42 -7.71 -3.68
N LEU A 252 -23.35 -6.73 -2.78
CA LEU A 252 -23.67 -5.35 -3.12
C LEU A 252 -22.60 -4.79 -4.07
N LYS A 253 -21.32 -5.01 -3.74
CA LYS A 253 -20.16 -4.45 -4.47
C LYS A 253 -19.85 -5.16 -5.78
N HIS A 254 -20.10 -6.46 -5.86
CA HIS A 254 -19.70 -7.32 -6.98
C HIS A 254 -20.87 -8.23 -7.38
N ASN A 255 -21.06 -8.42 -8.69
CA ASN A 255 -22.06 -9.32 -9.25
C ASN A 255 -21.43 -10.27 -10.24
N ALA A 256 -21.77 -11.55 -10.18
CA ALA A 256 -21.32 -12.53 -11.15
C ALA A 256 -22.17 -12.50 -12.41
N ASN A 257 -21.53 -12.50 -13.57
CA ASN A 257 -22.16 -12.68 -14.87
C ASN A 257 -22.33 -14.18 -15.15
N ALA A 258 -23.44 -14.75 -14.65
CA ALA A 258 -23.68 -16.20 -14.72
C ALA A 258 -23.65 -16.78 -16.14
N PHE A 259 -24.09 -16.03 -17.15
CA PHE A 259 -24.02 -16.49 -18.54
C PHE A 259 -22.58 -16.73 -19.00
N GLY A 260 -21.65 -15.87 -18.56
CA GLY A 260 -20.23 -15.99 -18.87
C GLY A 260 -19.52 -17.12 -18.12
N LEU A 261 -20.09 -17.61 -17.01
CA LEU A 261 -19.44 -18.53 -16.06
C LEU A 261 -20.02 -19.95 -16.07
N LYS A 262 -21.31 -20.12 -16.41
CA LYS A 262 -22.02 -21.39 -16.26
C LYS A 262 -21.36 -22.52 -17.06
N GLY A 263 -21.03 -23.61 -16.37
CA GLY A 263 -20.42 -24.82 -16.93
C GLY A 263 -18.93 -24.70 -17.26
N LYS A 264 -18.30 -23.53 -17.05
CA LYS A 264 -16.90 -23.29 -17.40
C LYS A 264 -15.95 -23.56 -16.22
N ARG A 265 -14.71 -23.91 -16.55
CA ARG A 265 -13.55 -23.91 -15.64
C ARG A 265 -12.95 -22.51 -15.65
N VAL A 266 -12.96 -21.86 -14.49
CA VAL A 266 -12.63 -20.44 -14.34
C VAL A 266 -11.29 -20.29 -13.65
N VAL A 267 -10.34 -19.57 -14.25
CA VAL A 267 -9.20 -19.01 -13.54
C VAL A 267 -9.60 -17.65 -12.99
N LEU A 268 -9.73 -17.56 -11.67
CA LEU A 268 -10.05 -16.33 -10.97
C LEU A 268 -8.76 -15.66 -10.50
N VAL A 269 -8.46 -14.47 -11.04
CA VAL A 269 -7.22 -13.74 -10.74
C VAL A 269 -7.51 -12.57 -9.80
N ASP A 270 -6.80 -12.53 -8.68
CA ASP A 270 -6.87 -11.45 -7.69
C ASP A 270 -5.45 -10.96 -7.34
N ASP A 271 -5.33 -9.76 -6.77
CA ASP A 271 -4.03 -9.16 -6.50
C ASP A 271 -3.30 -9.81 -5.31
N SER A 272 -4.02 -10.05 -4.22
CA SER A 272 -3.48 -10.45 -2.93
C SER A 272 -4.56 -11.11 -2.06
N ILE A 273 -4.13 -11.88 -1.06
CA ILE A 273 -5.01 -12.38 0.00
C ILE A 273 -4.44 -11.93 1.35
N VAL A 274 -5.20 -11.11 2.07
CA VAL A 274 -4.85 -10.61 3.41
C VAL A 274 -5.60 -11.42 4.48
N ARG A 275 -6.90 -11.16 4.66
CA ARG A 275 -7.77 -11.89 5.63
C ARG A 275 -8.55 -13.06 5.02
N GLY A 276 -8.57 -13.20 3.69
CA GLY A 276 -9.30 -14.27 2.98
C GLY A 276 -10.83 -14.13 2.89
N THR A 277 -11.46 -13.31 3.74
CA THR A 277 -12.93 -13.19 3.81
C THR A 277 -13.58 -12.70 2.51
N THR A 278 -12.92 -11.80 1.78
CA THR A 278 -13.40 -11.33 0.47
C THR A 278 -13.24 -12.41 -0.60
N SER A 279 -12.08 -13.07 -0.64
CA SER A 279 -11.76 -14.14 -1.58
C SER A 279 -12.77 -15.29 -1.48
N MET A 280 -13.10 -15.73 -0.25
CA MET A 280 -14.14 -16.73 0.02
C MET A 280 -15.48 -16.34 -0.61
N LYS A 281 -15.98 -15.14 -0.30
CA LYS A 281 -17.26 -14.65 -0.83
C LYS A 281 -17.29 -14.54 -2.37
N ILE A 282 -16.16 -14.20 -2.98
CA ILE A 282 -16.05 -14.12 -4.45
C ILE A 282 -16.07 -15.52 -5.07
N VAL A 283 -15.32 -16.47 -4.50
CA VAL A 283 -15.33 -17.86 -4.95
C VAL A 283 -16.75 -18.43 -4.88
N ASP A 284 -17.45 -18.21 -3.76
CA ASP A 284 -18.85 -18.62 -3.60
C ASP A 284 -19.75 -18.00 -4.66
N MET A 285 -19.55 -16.71 -4.97
CA MET A 285 -20.33 -16.02 -5.99
C MET A 285 -20.12 -16.64 -7.38
N VAL A 286 -18.87 -16.93 -7.75
CA VAL A 286 -18.53 -17.55 -9.05
C VAL A 286 -19.07 -18.98 -9.14
N ARG A 287 -18.98 -19.76 -8.05
CA ARG A 287 -19.55 -21.11 -7.96
C ARG A 287 -21.08 -21.10 -8.07
N ASN A 288 -21.74 -20.23 -7.33
CA ASN A 288 -23.20 -20.08 -7.37
C ASN A 288 -23.70 -19.59 -8.74
N ALA A 289 -22.86 -18.91 -9.51
CA ALA A 289 -23.14 -18.53 -10.90
C ALA A 289 -23.02 -19.71 -11.89
N GLY A 290 -22.63 -20.89 -11.41
CA GLY A 290 -22.62 -22.14 -12.17
C GLY A 290 -21.27 -22.58 -12.71
N ALA A 291 -20.15 -22.00 -12.23
CA ALA A 291 -18.80 -22.42 -12.65
C ALA A 291 -18.52 -23.88 -12.27
N LYS A 292 -18.03 -24.67 -13.23
CA LYS A 292 -17.69 -26.09 -13.06
C LYS A 292 -16.45 -26.26 -12.17
N GLU A 293 -15.43 -25.45 -12.41
CA GLU A 293 -14.18 -25.40 -11.65
C GLU A 293 -13.81 -23.93 -11.38
N VAL A 294 -13.19 -23.66 -10.24
CA VAL A 294 -12.67 -22.33 -9.85
C VAL A 294 -11.23 -22.50 -9.35
N HIS A 295 -10.30 -21.97 -10.13
CA HIS A 295 -8.87 -21.97 -9.88
C HIS A 295 -8.43 -20.56 -9.50
N MET A 296 -8.14 -20.34 -8.22
CA MET A 296 -7.70 -19.02 -7.75
C MET A 296 -6.21 -18.81 -8.01
N ARG A 297 -5.86 -17.64 -8.53
CA ARG A 297 -4.49 -17.24 -8.88
C ARG A 297 -4.22 -15.85 -8.32
N ILE A 298 -3.24 -15.75 -7.44
CA ILE A 298 -2.93 -14.52 -6.71
C ILE A 298 -1.66 -13.90 -7.27
N SER A 299 -1.74 -12.66 -7.74
CA SER A 299 -0.64 -11.95 -8.37
C SER A 299 0.33 -11.30 -7.38
N SER A 300 0.50 -11.94 -6.22
CA SER A 300 1.48 -11.61 -5.20
C SER A 300 1.95 -12.89 -4.50
N PRO A 301 3.10 -12.86 -3.83
CA PRO A 301 3.43 -13.85 -2.80
C PRO A 301 2.44 -13.80 -1.63
N PRO A 302 2.38 -14.83 -0.79
CA PRO A 302 1.56 -14.83 0.42
C PRO A 302 1.96 -13.70 1.38
N THR A 303 1.00 -12.90 1.84
CA THR A 303 1.24 -11.78 2.77
C THR A 303 1.28 -12.31 4.21
N THR A 304 2.49 -12.59 4.70
CA THR A 304 2.75 -13.27 5.98
C THR A 304 3.13 -12.32 7.11
N HIS A 305 3.39 -11.05 6.80
CA HIS A 305 3.83 -10.03 7.75
C HIS A 305 3.11 -8.70 7.52
N SER A 306 2.84 -7.98 8.61
CA SER A 306 2.22 -6.65 8.58
C SER A 306 3.18 -5.60 8.00
N CYS A 307 2.65 -4.56 7.37
CA CYS A 307 3.43 -3.41 6.94
C CYS A 307 3.53 -2.37 8.07
N PHE A 308 4.73 -1.84 8.30
CA PHE A 308 4.99 -0.74 9.25
C PHE A 308 5.41 0.56 8.56
N TYR A 309 5.20 0.64 7.24
CA TYR A 309 5.72 1.72 6.38
C TYR A 309 4.63 2.50 5.63
N GLY A 310 3.36 2.37 6.05
CA GLY A 310 2.27 3.20 5.55
C GLY A 310 1.19 2.50 4.72
N ILE A 311 1.36 1.22 4.38
CA ILE A 311 0.22 0.40 3.90
C ILE A 311 -0.57 -0.06 5.11
N ASP A 312 -1.89 0.18 5.09
CA ASP A 312 -2.81 -0.28 6.13
C ASP A 312 -2.99 -1.81 6.02
N THR A 313 -2.26 -2.54 6.85
CA THR A 313 -2.41 -4.00 6.96
C THR A 313 -2.85 -4.38 8.37
N PRO A 314 -3.68 -5.43 8.49
CA PRO A 314 -3.99 -6.07 9.77
C PRO A 314 -2.77 -6.48 10.59
N GLN A 315 -3.01 -6.81 11.87
CA GLN A 315 -2.02 -7.48 12.71
C GLN A 315 -1.67 -8.85 12.14
N ARG A 316 -0.46 -9.33 12.44
CA ARG A 316 0.08 -10.55 11.83
C ARG A 316 -0.75 -11.80 12.13
N ASP A 317 -1.38 -11.87 13.30
CA ASP A 317 -2.30 -12.94 13.70
C ASP A 317 -3.60 -12.96 12.90
N GLU A 318 -4.03 -11.82 12.35
CA GLU A 318 -5.18 -11.69 11.46
C GLU A 318 -4.86 -11.98 9.98
N LEU A 319 -3.58 -12.17 9.62
CA LEU A 319 -3.16 -12.47 8.25
C LEU A 319 -3.32 -13.97 7.97
N LEU A 320 -4.11 -14.31 6.94
CA LEU A 320 -4.42 -15.70 6.61
C LEU A 320 -3.14 -16.50 6.30
N ALA A 321 -2.22 -15.92 5.52
CA ALA A 321 -0.96 -16.58 5.15
C ALA A 321 0.06 -16.66 6.29
N ALA A 322 -0.11 -15.90 7.38
CA ALA A 322 0.73 -16.04 8.57
C ALA A 322 0.30 -17.24 9.44
N GLN A 323 -0.97 -17.65 9.32
CA GLN A 323 -1.56 -18.75 10.10
C GLN A 323 -1.59 -20.08 9.34
N TYR A 324 -1.65 -20.03 8.01
CA TYR A 324 -1.89 -21.21 7.18
C TYR A 324 -0.89 -21.30 6.02
N ASP A 325 -0.42 -22.52 5.73
CA ASP A 325 0.23 -22.83 4.46
C ASP A 325 -0.77 -22.76 3.29
N VAL A 326 -0.29 -22.76 2.04
CA VAL A 326 -1.15 -22.60 0.85
C VAL A 326 -2.24 -23.69 0.76
N ALA A 327 -1.94 -24.92 1.16
CA ALA A 327 -2.92 -26.01 1.12
C ALA A 327 -4.01 -25.83 2.19
N ALA A 328 -3.62 -25.36 3.39
CA ALA A 328 -4.53 -25.00 4.46
C ALA A 328 -5.31 -23.73 4.14
N MET A 329 -4.73 -22.73 3.45
CA MET A 329 -5.45 -21.56 2.95
C MET A 329 -6.50 -21.95 1.92
N ALA A 330 -6.16 -22.84 0.97
CA ALA A 330 -7.11 -23.35 0.00
C ALA A 330 -8.30 -24.03 0.72
N ARG A 331 -8.03 -24.85 1.73
CA ARG A 331 -9.08 -25.43 2.59
C ARG A 331 -9.85 -24.37 3.38
N HIS A 332 -9.19 -23.37 3.95
CA HIS A 332 -9.82 -22.34 4.78
C HIS A 332 -10.78 -21.47 3.97
N ILE A 333 -10.40 -21.12 2.73
CA ILE A 333 -11.30 -20.46 1.77
C ILE A 333 -12.51 -21.36 1.45
N ASN A 334 -12.42 -22.67 1.69
CA ASN A 334 -13.48 -23.65 1.48
C ASN A 334 -14.30 -23.99 2.76
N VAL A 335 -13.96 -23.45 3.94
CA VAL A 335 -14.69 -23.78 5.17
C VAL A 335 -15.82 -22.78 5.39
N ASP A 336 -17.04 -23.23 5.12
CA ASP A 336 -18.24 -22.62 5.69
C ASP A 336 -18.48 -23.23 7.07
N THR A 337 -18.46 -22.39 8.11
CA THR A 337 -19.04 -22.76 9.40
C THR A 337 -20.54 -22.92 9.20
N LEU A 338 -20.95 -24.18 9.06
CA LEU A 338 -22.28 -24.78 9.16
C LEU A 338 -22.48 -25.75 7.98
N ALA A 339 -22.55 -27.04 8.34
CA ALA A 339 -22.81 -28.15 7.45
C ALA A 339 -23.97 -27.85 6.48
N PHE A 340 -23.84 -28.33 5.24
CA PHE A 340 -24.75 -28.17 4.09
C PHE A 340 -24.40 -27.04 3.10
N LEU A 341 -23.18 -27.05 2.55
CA LEU A 341 -22.85 -26.79 1.14
C LEU A 341 -21.32 -26.85 1.01
N SER A 342 -20.78 -27.90 0.41
CA SER A 342 -19.34 -27.96 0.11
C SER A 342 -19.03 -26.97 -1.03
N ILE A 343 -18.38 -25.85 -0.72
CA ILE A 343 -17.93 -24.88 -1.73
C ILE A 343 -16.40 -24.87 -1.72
N ASN A 344 -15.79 -25.24 -2.84
CA ASN A 344 -14.35 -25.44 -2.96
C ASN A 344 -13.74 -24.53 -4.04
N VAL A 345 -12.65 -23.83 -3.75
CA VAL A 345 -11.60 -23.56 -4.74
C VAL A 345 -10.96 -24.90 -5.08
N ASP A 346 -10.86 -25.23 -6.38
CA ASP A 346 -10.21 -26.48 -6.80
C ASP A 346 -8.69 -26.40 -6.64
N THR A 347 -8.12 -25.24 -6.96
CA THR A 347 -6.67 -24.99 -6.81
C THR A 347 -6.41 -23.53 -6.45
N LEU A 348 -5.49 -23.29 -5.52
CA LEU A 348 -4.97 -21.98 -5.16
C LEU A 348 -3.48 -21.94 -5.48
N ALA A 349 -3.02 -20.88 -6.16
CA ALA A 349 -1.60 -20.61 -6.34
C ALA A 349 -1.31 -19.11 -6.17
N PHE A 350 -0.15 -18.83 -5.59
CA PHE A 350 0.41 -17.50 -5.44
C PHE A 350 1.60 -17.36 -6.37
N LEU A 351 1.87 -16.14 -6.83
CA LEU A 351 3.13 -15.84 -7.50
C LEU A 351 4.28 -16.03 -6.52
N SER A 352 5.35 -16.71 -6.94
CA SER A 352 6.55 -16.84 -6.10
C SER A 352 7.23 -15.48 -5.89
N ILE A 353 8.04 -15.35 -4.83
CA ILE A 353 8.81 -14.12 -4.61
C ILE A 353 9.75 -13.84 -5.79
N ASP A 354 10.44 -14.87 -6.30
CA ASP A 354 11.32 -14.69 -7.46
C ASP A 354 10.52 -14.41 -8.74
N GLY A 355 9.33 -14.97 -8.89
CA GLY A 355 8.40 -14.63 -9.97
C GLY A 355 8.00 -13.16 -9.96
N LEU A 356 7.68 -12.61 -8.79
CA LEU A 356 7.41 -11.18 -8.64
C LEU A 356 8.62 -10.33 -9.07
N TYR A 357 9.84 -10.72 -8.68
CA TYR A 357 11.04 -10.01 -9.11
C TYR A 357 11.27 -10.13 -10.64
N ARG A 358 11.08 -11.32 -11.23
CA ARG A 358 11.15 -11.52 -12.70
C ARG A 358 10.15 -10.68 -13.47
N ALA A 359 8.93 -10.58 -12.96
CA ALA A 359 7.89 -9.72 -13.55
C ALA A 359 8.28 -8.24 -13.53
N LEU A 360 9.08 -7.82 -12.56
CA LEU A 360 9.66 -6.47 -12.48
C LEU A 360 11.02 -6.38 -13.19
N GLY A 361 11.38 -7.31 -14.08
CA GLY A 361 12.60 -7.26 -14.89
C GLY A 361 13.90 -7.53 -14.12
N GLU A 362 13.82 -8.03 -12.90
CA GLU A 362 14.97 -8.52 -12.14
C GLU A 362 15.22 -10.01 -12.44
N ALA A 363 16.45 -10.49 -12.33
CA ALA A 363 16.71 -11.93 -12.52
C ALA A 363 16.11 -12.78 -11.38
N ARG A 364 16.22 -12.29 -10.14
CA ARG A 364 15.71 -12.89 -8.90
C ARG A 364 15.81 -11.88 -7.73
N ARG A 365 15.23 -12.22 -6.58
CA ARG A 365 15.49 -11.50 -5.33
C ARG A 365 16.95 -11.67 -4.90
N ARG A 366 17.65 -10.58 -4.60
CA ARG A 366 18.97 -10.64 -3.96
C ARG A 366 18.81 -10.85 -2.45
N GLY A 367 19.49 -11.85 -1.90
CA GLY A 367 19.34 -12.21 -0.48
C GLY A 367 20.06 -11.27 0.49
N ASP A 368 21.17 -10.66 0.07
CA ASP A 368 21.97 -9.72 0.86
C ASP A 368 21.42 -8.28 0.78
N LEU A 369 20.92 -7.89 -0.40
CA LEU A 369 20.39 -6.56 -0.64
C LEU A 369 19.19 -6.60 -1.60
N PRO A 370 18.00 -6.99 -1.09
CA PRO A 370 16.78 -7.04 -1.90
C PRO A 370 16.53 -5.71 -2.61
N GLN A 371 16.14 -5.75 -3.88
CA GLN A 371 15.97 -4.54 -4.71
C GLN A 371 14.75 -3.70 -4.28
N TYR A 372 13.79 -4.32 -3.59
CA TYR A 372 12.56 -3.68 -3.14
C TYR A 372 12.33 -3.92 -1.64
N CYS A 373 11.44 -3.14 -1.03
CA CYS A 373 10.82 -3.52 0.23
C CYS A 373 9.74 -4.57 -0.04
N ASP A 374 10.02 -5.80 0.33
CA ASP A 374 9.13 -6.97 0.26
C ASP A 374 8.83 -7.57 1.64
N ALA A 375 9.00 -6.77 2.69
CA ALA A 375 8.89 -7.21 4.08
C ALA A 375 7.54 -7.85 4.42
N CYS A 376 6.45 -7.44 3.76
CA CYS A 376 5.12 -8.05 3.92
C CYS A 376 5.07 -9.54 3.52
N PHE A 377 6.02 -10.01 2.70
CA PHE A 377 6.15 -11.40 2.27
C PHE A 377 7.28 -12.13 3.02
N THR A 378 8.37 -11.43 3.32
CA THR A 378 9.64 -12.04 3.78
C THR A 378 9.91 -11.84 5.27
N GLY A 379 9.31 -10.82 5.89
CA GLY A 379 9.67 -10.35 7.23
C GLY A 379 10.99 -9.57 7.29
N GLU A 380 11.68 -9.36 6.15
CA GLU A 380 12.94 -8.63 6.10
C GLU A 380 12.71 -7.12 5.93
N TYR A 381 12.51 -6.43 7.05
CA TYR A 381 12.28 -5.00 7.13
C TYR A 381 13.55 -4.19 6.83
N PRO A 382 13.59 -3.33 5.77
CA PRO A 382 14.74 -2.48 5.44
C PRO A 382 15.04 -1.39 6.47
N ILE A 383 14.04 -0.98 7.26
CA ILE A 383 14.13 0.07 8.26
C ILE A 383 13.73 -0.53 9.62
N PRO A 384 14.52 -0.34 10.69
CA PRO A 384 14.23 -0.91 12.00
C PRO A 384 12.83 -0.56 12.52
N LEU A 385 12.18 -1.51 13.19
CA LEU A 385 10.83 -1.34 13.73
C LEU A 385 10.90 -0.89 15.19
N VAL A 386 11.55 0.24 15.45
CA VAL A 386 12.01 0.67 16.79
C VAL A 386 10.95 0.54 17.90
N ASP A 387 9.75 1.03 17.69
CA ASP A 387 8.66 0.98 18.68
C ASP A 387 8.13 -0.45 18.85
N HIS A 388 7.91 -1.16 17.74
CA HIS A 388 7.43 -2.54 17.73
C HIS A 388 8.44 -3.52 18.37
N ASP A 389 9.73 -3.36 18.08
CA ASP A 389 10.80 -4.22 18.60
C ASP A 389 11.01 -4.03 20.11
N LYS A 390 10.66 -2.85 20.64
CA LYS A 390 10.69 -2.55 22.08
C LYS A 390 9.43 -3.00 22.80
N ASP A 391 8.26 -2.80 22.20
CA ASP A 391 6.96 -3.14 22.78
C ASP A 391 5.98 -3.56 21.68
N PRO A 392 5.91 -4.86 21.34
CA PRO A 392 5.04 -5.36 20.27
C PRO A 392 3.54 -5.19 20.54
N VAL A 393 3.16 -4.97 21.82
CA VAL A 393 1.76 -4.89 22.27
C VAL A 393 1.27 -3.44 22.25
N GLN A 394 2.14 -2.47 21.91
CA GLN A 394 1.82 -1.07 22.07
C GLN A 394 0.63 -0.66 21.18
N ARG A 395 -0.48 -0.38 21.89
CA ARG A 395 -1.73 0.12 21.35
C ARG A 395 -1.47 1.40 20.55
N GLN A 396 -2.31 1.62 19.54
CA GLN A 396 -2.48 2.91 18.89
C GLN A 396 -2.40 4.03 19.93
N LEU A 397 -1.68 5.10 19.59
CA LEU A 397 -1.57 6.32 20.37
C LEU A 397 -3.00 6.79 20.71
N SER A 398 -3.53 6.45 21.88
CA SER A 398 -4.89 6.83 22.30
C SER A 398 -4.84 8.23 22.89
N LEU A 399 -5.85 9.06 22.59
CA LEU A 399 -5.98 10.40 23.16
C LEU A 399 -6.38 10.41 24.65
N LEU A 400 -6.86 9.29 25.19
CA LEU A 400 -7.60 9.26 26.47
C LEU A 400 -7.14 8.18 27.46
N ASP A 401 -6.06 7.44 27.16
CA ASP A 401 -5.54 6.44 28.10
C ASP A 401 -4.73 7.13 29.21
N GLU A 402 -5.38 7.41 30.35
CA GLU A 402 -4.69 7.61 31.62
C GLU A 402 -4.11 6.26 32.06
N ARG A 403 -2.77 6.18 32.19
CA ARG A 403 -2.12 5.06 32.87
C ARG A 403 -1.74 5.54 34.27
N GLU A 404 -2.42 4.99 35.28
CA GLU A 404 -2.02 5.12 36.70
C GLU A 404 -0.67 4.45 36.97
#